data_AF-A0A075XCM2-F1
#
_entry.id   AF-A0A075XCM2-F1
#
_cell.length_a   1.000
_cell.length_b   1.000
_cell.length_c   1.000
_cell.angle_alpha   90.00
_cell.angle_beta   90.00
_cell.angle_gamma   90.00
#
_symmetry.space_group_name_H-M   'P 1'
#
loop_
_entity.id
_entity.type
_entity.pdbx_description
1 polymer ?
#
loop_
_entity_poly.entity_id
_entity_poly.type
_entity_poly.pdbx_seq_one_letter_code
_entity_poly.pdbx_strand_id
1 'polypeptide(L)'
;MAGNISLGDNDNDVITMHGIVRSSHSFGALQIDAAVHTTGSLTIDRNLGIGTTDLDNYTLNVEGGNSRFAGSLSVHKAAIPESTNDYHLEIFSPNTNDFRQYTKIRFHQSNQYWGWLGYHGTTQNSTGEFVFWDLNRGREADLKAGTVMASKLVGDGAVVTGMILMWSGQANNIPAGWALCDGRNGTPDLRDRFIVASGRQYGVGDRGGADTVTLNINQIPSHSHSGSTFDAGNHSHAMKFDTGGGGDFGGGNMAKTRDPLQTNVLANFLAETNPAGNHSHAVSIGSTGGNQAHENRPSYYALALIMKL
;
A
#
# COMPACT_ATOMS: atom_id res chain seq x y z
N MET A 1 -23.67 65.54 -60.23
CA MET A 1 -25.02 65.05 -60.54
C MET A 1 -25.60 64.47 -59.27
N ALA A 2 -26.74 64.98 -58.81
CA ALA A 2 -27.59 64.23 -57.88
C ALA A 2 -28.58 63.46 -58.75
N GLY A 3 -28.63 62.14 -58.60
CA GLY A 3 -29.47 61.28 -59.43
C GLY A 3 -29.03 59.83 -59.34
N ASN A 4 -29.96 58.92 -59.63
CA ASN A 4 -29.69 57.49 -59.65
C ASN A 4 -29.02 57.13 -60.97
N ILE A 5 -27.99 56.30 -60.92
CA ILE A 5 -27.53 55.53 -62.09
C ILE A 5 -28.33 54.24 -62.05
N SER A 6 -29.23 54.05 -63.01
CA SER A 6 -29.98 52.81 -63.17
C SER A 6 -29.24 51.95 -64.19
N LEU A 7 -28.93 50.73 -63.79
CA LEU A 7 -28.48 49.64 -64.67
C LEU A 7 -29.62 48.62 -64.70
N GLY A 8 -29.96 48.07 -65.87
CA GLY A 8 -30.93 46.99 -65.95
C GLY A 8 -31.83 47.00 -67.18
N ASP A 9 -31.51 46.14 -68.14
CA ASP A 9 -32.41 45.62 -69.19
C ASP A 9 -32.37 44.08 -69.33
N ASN A 10 -31.98 43.36 -68.24
CA ASN A 10 -31.73 41.91 -68.17
C ASN A 10 -30.48 41.41 -68.90
N ASP A 11 -29.49 42.27 -69.16
CA ASP A 11 -28.15 41.85 -69.53
C ASP A 11 -27.12 42.04 -68.39
N ASN A 12 -25.83 41.79 -68.68
CA ASN A 12 -24.75 42.02 -67.73
C ASN A 12 -24.26 43.47 -67.85
N ASP A 13 -24.84 44.36 -67.05
CA ASP A 13 -24.33 45.71 -66.91
C ASP A 13 -22.94 45.74 -66.23
N VAL A 14 -21.97 46.42 -66.85
CA VAL A 14 -20.61 46.59 -66.28
C VAL A 14 -20.32 48.07 -66.08
N ILE A 15 -20.13 48.48 -64.83
CA ILE A 15 -19.52 49.78 -64.51
C ILE A 15 -18.04 49.58 -64.21
N THR A 16 -17.18 50.17 -65.04
CA THR A 16 -15.74 50.24 -64.76
C THR A 16 -15.40 51.62 -64.20
N MET A 17 -14.86 51.66 -62.98
CA MET A 17 -14.38 52.90 -62.36
C MET A 17 -12.88 52.82 -62.13
N HIS A 18 -12.13 53.66 -62.84
CA HIS A 18 -10.69 53.84 -62.62
C HIS A 18 -10.45 54.92 -61.56
N GLY A 19 -10.80 54.63 -60.30
CA GLY A 19 -10.67 55.61 -59.21
C GLY A 19 -11.27 55.16 -57.89
N ILE A 20 -11.43 56.11 -56.96
CA ILE A 20 -12.01 55.87 -55.64
C ILE A 20 -13.50 56.20 -55.68
N VAL A 21 -14.34 55.25 -55.27
CA VAL A 21 -15.76 55.50 -54.99
C VAL A 21 -15.89 55.99 -53.54
N ARG A 22 -16.47 57.18 -53.34
CA ARG A 22 -16.74 57.72 -52.01
C ARG A 22 -18.19 58.21 -51.95
N SER A 23 -18.91 57.86 -50.90
CA SER A 23 -20.19 58.49 -50.61
C SER A 23 -19.95 59.93 -50.15
N SER A 24 -20.68 60.89 -50.74
CA SER A 24 -20.72 62.28 -50.27
C SER A 24 -21.80 62.52 -49.20
N HIS A 25 -22.58 61.48 -48.85
CA HIS A 25 -23.61 61.55 -47.84
C HIS A 25 -23.01 61.49 -46.43
N SER A 26 -23.59 62.23 -45.49
CA SER A 26 -23.15 62.31 -44.09
C SER A 26 -23.16 60.97 -43.34
N PHE A 27 -23.79 59.93 -43.90
CA PHE A 27 -23.86 58.58 -43.33
C PHE A 27 -22.78 57.63 -43.89
N GLY A 28 -21.98 58.07 -44.88
CA GLY A 28 -20.71 57.45 -45.28
C GLY A 28 -20.72 56.01 -45.82
N ALA A 29 -21.88 55.34 -45.89
CA ALA A 29 -21.98 53.94 -46.29
C ALA A 29 -22.11 53.77 -47.82
N LEU A 30 -21.42 52.78 -48.37
CA LEU A 30 -21.70 52.20 -49.68
C LEU A 30 -22.53 50.92 -49.42
N GLN A 31 -23.79 50.92 -49.83
CA GLN A 31 -24.69 49.78 -49.69
C GLN A 31 -24.72 48.99 -51.00
N ILE A 32 -24.61 47.66 -50.89
CA ILE A 32 -24.79 46.71 -51.98
C ILE A 32 -25.84 45.73 -51.49
N ASP A 33 -27.03 45.74 -52.10
CA ASP A 33 -28.17 44.95 -51.62
C ASP A 33 -28.04 43.44 -51.94
N ALA A 34 -27.03 43.06 -52.73
CA ALA A 34 -26.73 41.68 -53.12
C ALA A 34 -25.35 41.24 -52.61
N ALA A 35 -25.03 39.95 -52.79
CA ALA A 35 -23.73 39.41 -52.42
C ALA A 35 -22.58 40.06 -53.21
N VAL A 36 -21.51 40.44 -52.52
CA VAL A 36 -20.27 40.88 -53.15
C VAL A 36 -19.48 39.64 -53.59
N HIS A 37 -19.31 39.45 -54.90
CA HIS A 37 -18.45 38.42 -55.46
C HIS A 37 -17.12 39.01 -55.91
N THR A 38 -16.00 38.49 -55.42
CA THR A 38 -14.65 38.93 -55.79
C THR A 38 -13.82 37.75 -56.29
N THR A 39 -13.12 37.92 -57.42
CA THR A 39 -12.19 36.91 -57.96
C THR A 39 -10.76 37.05 -57.40
N GLY A 40 -10.48 38.14 -56.69
CA GLY A 40 -9.21 38.43 -56.01
C GLY A 40 -9.40 38.77 -54.53
N SER A 41 -8.34 39.25 -53.88
CA SER A 41 -8.38 39.59 -52.45
C SER A 41 -9.26 40.80 -52.15
N LEU A 42 -10.20 40.65 -51.21
CA LEU A 42 -10.91 41.76 -50.57
C LEU A 42 -10.11 42.24 -49.36
N THR A 43 -9.64 43.49 -49.38
CA THR A 43 -8.90 44.11 -48.27
C THR A 43 -9.76 45.18 -47.61
N ILE A 44 -9.81 45.18 -46.27
CA ILE A 44 -10.55 46.17 -45.46
C ILE A 44 -9.56 46.78 -44.47
N ASP A 45 -9.27 48.07 -44.63
CA ASP A 45 -8.24 48.76 -43.83
C ASP A 45 -8.69 49.15 -42.42
N ARG A 46 -10.00 49.03 -42.13
CA ARG A 46 -10.60 49.40 -40.85
C ARG A 46 -11.53 48.29 -40.34
N ASN A 47 -12.76 48.63 -40.01
CA ASN A 47 -13.70 47.72 -39.37
C ASN A 47 -14.55 47.00 -40.43
N LEU A 48 -14.69 45.69 -40.27
CA LEU A 48 -15.69 44.87 -40.96
C LEU A 48 -16.75 44.45 -39.93
N GLY A 49 -17.99 44.90 -40.12
CA GLY A 49 -19.15 44.37 -39.40
C GLY A 49 -19.82 43.30 -40.24
N ILE A 50 -20.03 42.10 -39.67
CA ILE A 50 -20.80 41.02 -40.30
C ILE A 50 -22.03 40.78 -39.43
N GLY A 51 -23.20 41.15 -39.95
CA GLY A 51 -24.47 41.00 -39.24
C GLY A 51 -25.66 41.22 -40.18
N THR A 52 -26.79 40.64 -39.83
CA THR A 52 -28.09 40.85 -40.49
C THR A 52 -29.07 41.45 -39.46
N THR A 53 -30.14 42.09 -39.94
CA THR A 53 -31.27 42.51 -39.10
C THR A 53 -32.09 41.33 -38.58
N ASP A 54 -31.89 40.12 -39.13
CA ASP A 54 -32.59 38.91 -38.72
C ASP A 54 -31.91 38.26 -37.51
N LEU A 55 -32.69 38.06 -36.43
CA LEU A 55 -32.19 37.66 -35.11
C LEU A 55 -31.70 36.20 -35.00
N ASP A 56 -31.84 35.39 -36.06
CA ASP A 56 -31.65 33.93 -35.98
C ASP A 56 -30.59 33.37 -36.95
N ASN A 57 -29.79 34.21 -37.63
CA ASN A 57 -28.80 33.72 -38.58
C ASN A 57 -27.45 34.47 -38.53
N TYR A 58 -26.67 34.20 -37.48
CA TYR A 58 -25.33 34.75 -37.28
C TYR A 58 -24.26 33.70 -37.53
N THR A 59 -23.99 33.35 -38.80
CA THR A 59 -22.89 32.43 -39.12
C THR A 59 -21.90 33.09 -40.09
N LEU A 60 -20.66 33.28 -39.62
CA LEU A 60 -19.52 33.45 -40.52
C LEU A 60 -19.04 32.04 -40.90
N ASN A 61 -19.46 31.56 -42.06
CA ASN A 61 -18.98 30.29 -42.61
C ASN A 61 -17.70 30.54 -43.43
N VAL A 62 -16.62 29.83 -43.11
CA VAL A 62 -15.35 29.87 -43.87
C VAL A 62 -15.10 28.47 -44.43
N GLU A 63 -15.47 28.26 -45.68
CA GLU A 63 -15.30 26.96 -46.35
C GLU A 63 -13.91 26.86 -46.99
N GLY A 64 -13.04 26.03 -46.39
CA GLY A 64 -11.67 25.82 -46.86
C GLY A 64 -10.70 26.97 -46.54
N GLY A 65 -9.40 26.67 -46.53
CA GLY A 65 -8.34 27.64 -46.23
C GLY A 65 -7.99 27.78 -44.73
N ASN A 66 -7.18 28.79 -44.39
CA ASN A 66 -6.72 29.06 -43.03
C ASN A 66 -7.22 30.43 -42.55
N SER A 67 -7.83 30.49 -41.37
CA SER A 67 -8.07 31.76 -40.67
C SER A 67 -6.85 32.14 -39.84
N ARG A 68 -6.22 33.27 -40.15
CA ARG A 68 -5.05 33.79 -39.39
C ARG A 68 -5.43 35.11 -38.72
N PHE A 69 -5.41 35.12 -37.39
CA PHE A 69 -5.61 36.33 -36.59
C PHE A 69 -4.24 36.78 -36.08
N ALA A 70 -3.80 37.97 -36.48
CA ALA A 70 -2.53 38.56 -36.00
C ALA A 70 -2.67 39.27 -34.63
N GLY A 71 -3.86 39.23 -34.03
CA GLY A 71 -4.20 39.83 -32.74
C GLY A 71 -5.14 38.93 -31.93
N SER A 72 -5.91 39.51 -31.02
CA SER A 72 -6.87 38.78 -30.18
C SER A 72 -8.15 38.42 -30.93
N LEU A 73 -8.58 37.15 -30.86
CA LEU A 73 -9.95 36.73 -31.19
C LEU A 73 -10.79 36.76 -29.90
N SER A 74 -11.83 37.60 -29.88
CA SER A 74 -12.80 37.66 -28.77
C SER A 74 -14.17 37.22 -29.26
N VAL A 75 -14.80 36.26 -28.57
CA VAL A 75 -16.14 35.75 -28.89
C VAL A 75 -17.12 36.19 -27.81
N HIS A 76 -18.16 36.91 -28.22
CA HIS A 76 -19.21 37.43 -27.34
C HIS A 76 -20.56 36.81 -27.70
N LYS A 77 -21.40 36.57 -26.70
CA LYS A 77 -22.76 36.03 -26.89
C LYS A 77 -23.76 37.10 -27.38
N ALA A 78 -23.48 38.40 -27.16
CA ALA A 78 -24.26 39.56 -27.65
C ALA A 78 -23.45 40.86 -27.55
N ALA A 79 -23.94 41.97 -28.14
CA ALA A 79 -23.41 43.31 -27.92
C ALA A 79 -23.70 43.75 -26.48
N ILE A 80 -22.77 43.48 -25.56
CA ILE A 80 -22.90 43.83 -24.14
C ILE A 80 -22.03 45.08 -23.89
N PRO A 81 -22.53 46.12 -23.18
CA PRO A 81 -21.75 47.30 -22.84
C PRO A 81 -20.44 46.93 -22.14
N GLU A 82 -19.35 47.64 -22.45
CA GLU A 82 -17.96 47.42 -21.98
C GLU A 82 -17.75 47.30 -20.45
N SER A 83 -18.81 47.34 -19.64
CA SER A 83 -18.79 47.33 -18.18
C SER A 83 -19.11 45.98 -17.52
N THR A 84 -19.44 44.93 -18.28
CA THR A 84 -19.70 43.60 -17.70
C THR A 84 -18.72 42.57 -18.24
N ASN A 85 -17.82 42.12 -17.37
CA ASN A 85 -16.78 41.13 -17.64
C ASN A 85 -17.37 39.71 -17.78
N ASP A 86 -18.04 39.46 -18.90
CA ASP A 86 -18.64 38.18 -19.25
C ASP A 86 -18.05 37.66 -20.57
N TYR A 87 -16.95 36.92 -20.45
CA TYR A 87 -16.24 36.28 -21.58
C TYR A 87 -16.10 34.78 -21.25
N HIS A 88 -16.22 33.88 -22.22
CA HIS A 88 -16.39 32.44 -21.94
C HIS A 88 -15.24 31.52 -22.38
N LEU A 89 -14.28 31.96 -23.22
CA LEU A 89 -13.15 31.12 -23.65
C LEU A 89 -12.02 31.94 -24.28
N GLU A 90 -10.82 31.85 -23.72
CA GLU A 90 -9.59 32.39 -24.32
C GLU A 90 -8.61 31.24 -24.62
N ILE A 91 -8.02 31.24 -25.82
CA ILE A 91 -6.92 30.33 -26.21
C ILE A 91 -5.77 31.21 -26.69
N PHE A 92 -4.70 31.28 -25.90
CA PHE A 92 -3.56 32.17 -26.14
C PHE A 92 -2.27 31.38 -26.02
N SER A 93 -1.38 31.42 -27.03
CA SER A 93 -0.08 30.74 -27.01
C SER A 93 1.05 31.76 -27.26
N PRO A 94 1.75 32.19 -26.21
CA PRO A 94 2.90 33.08 -26.35
C PRO A 94 4.13 32.27 -26.73
N ASN A 95 4.83 32.70 -27.76
CA ASN A 95 6.14 32.16 -28.07
C ASN A 95 7.20 32.82 -27.16
N THR A 96 7.18 32.48 -25.88
CA THR A 96 8.18 32.95 -24.90
C THR A 96 8.71 31.80 -24.07
N ASN A 97 9.98 31.86 -23.67
CA ASN A 97 10.59 30.92 -22.72
C ASN A 97 10.14 31.21 -21.26
N ASP A 98 8.99 31.86 -21.06
CA ASP A 98 8.45 32.23 -19.75
C ASP A 98 7.28 31.30 -19.38
N PHE A 99 7.48 30.48 -18.34
CA PHE A 99 6.48 29.53 -17.84
C PHE A 99 5.19 30.20 -17.34
N ARG A 100 5.16 31.52 -17.09
CA ARG A 100 3.90 32.21 -16.73
C ARG A 100 2.94 32.32 -17.91
N GLN A 101 3.44 32.09 -19.11
CA GLN A 101 2.78 32.32 -20.39
C GLN A 101 2.27 31.02 -21.05
N TYR A 102 1.64 30.12 -20.28
CA TYR A 102 1.06 28.89 -20.84
C TYR A 102 -0.08 29.15 -21.84
N THR A 103 -0.32 28.16 -22.72
CA THR A 103 -1.63 28.02 -23.37
C THR A 103 -2.65 27.61 -22.32
N LYS A 104 -3.47 28.57 -21.91
CA LYS A 104 -4.49 28.40 -20.87
C LYS A 104 -5.87 28.51 -21.48
N ILE A 105 -6.74 27.58 -21.10
CA ILE A 105 -8.20 27.76 -21.14
C ILE A 105 -8.59 28.27 -19.76
N ARG A 106 -9.14 29.49 -19.70
CA ARG A 106 -9.56 30.14 -18.45
C ARG A 106 -11.08 30.07 -18.28
N PHE A 107 -11.52 29.86 -17.04
CA PHE A 107 -12.93 29.90 -16.65
C PHE A 107 -13.14 31.04 -15.64
N HIS A 108 -13.99 32.02 -15.97
CA HIS A 108 -14.36 33.12 -15.07
C HIS A 108 -15.85 33.44 -15.12
N GLN A 109 -16.36 33.99 -14.04
CA GLN A 109 -17.69 34.60 -13.95
C GLN A 109 -17.60 35.83 -13.04
N SER A 110 -18.14 36.96 -13.48
CA SER A 110 -18.36 38.16 -12.64
C SER A 110 -17.13 38.59 -11.82
N ASN A 111 -16.00 38.88 -12.48
CA ASN A 111 -14.71 39.28 -11.87
C ASN A 111 -14.04 38.24 -10.96
N GLN A 112 -14.57 37.03 -10.85
CA GLN A 112 -13.92 35.94 -10.13
C GLN A 112 -13.34 34.91 -11.10
N TYR A 113 -12.06 34.61 -10.93
CA TYR A 113 -11.36 33.56 -11.65
C TYR A 113 -11.57 32.25 -10.92
N TRP A 114 -12.17 31.27 -11.57
CA TRP A 114 -12.47 29.98 -10.93
C TRP A 114 -11.37 28.95 -11.16
N GLY A 115 -10.60 29.10 -12.26
CA GLY A 115 -9.46 28.23 -12.54
C GLY A 115 -8.98 28.30 -13.98
N TRP A 116 -7.97 27.48 -14.29
CA TRP A 116 -7.52 27.27 -15.66
C TRP A 116 -7.07 25.82 -15.90
N LEU A 117 -7.25 25.38 -17.15
CA LEU A 117 -6.62 24.19 -17.71
C LEU A 117 -5.51 24.66 -18.64
N GLY A 118 -4.28 24.17 -18.46
CA GLY A 118 -3.18 24.57 -19.33
C GLY A 118 -2.29 23.40 -19.72
N TYR A 119 -1.71 23.53 -20.90
CA TYR A 119 -0.67 22.64 -21.41
C TYR A 119 0.65 23.42 -21.49
N HIS A 120 1.72 22.81 -21.00
CA HIS A 120 3.07 23.34 -21.18
C HIS A 120 4.04 22.24 -21.60
N GLY A 121 4.93 22.60 -22.53
CA GLY A 121 6.04 21.76 -22.95
C GLY A 121 7.34 22.46 -22.60
N THR A 122 8.16 21.85 -21.75
CA THR A 122 9.51 22.34 -21.49
C THR A 122 10.43 21.95 -22.65
N THR A 123 11.45 22.75 -22.92
CA THR A 123 12.35 22.61 -24.08
C THR A 123 12.87 21.19 -24.31
N GLN A 124 12.68 20.75 -25.57
CA GLN A 124 13.29 19.67 -26.34
C GLN A 124 13.21 18.20 -25.90
N ASN A 125 12.90 17.79 -24.66
CA ASN A 125 12.81 16.35 -24.36
C ASN A 125 12.06 15.95 -23.06
N SER A 126 11.04 16.70 -22.62
CA SER A 126 10.30 16.28 -21.43
C SER A 126 8.80 16.47 -21.64
N THR A 127 8.08 15.37 -21.44
CA THR A 127 6.63 15.17 -21.62
C THR A 127 5.81 16.40 -21.29
N GLY A 128 4.92 16.79 -22.20
CA GLY A 128 3.96 17.85 -21.91
C GLY A 128 3.08 17.49 -20.72
N GLU A 129 2.81 18.46 -19.86
CA GLU A 129 2.03 18.28 -18.65
C GLU A 129 0.71 19.06 -18.76
N PHE A 130 -0.38 18.39 -18.37
CA PHE A 130 -1.67 19.04 -18.16
C PHE A 130 -1.75 19.49 -16.71
N VAL A 131 -1.93 20.79 -16.50
CA VAL A 131 -2.06 21.39 -15.18
C VAL A 131 -3.52 21.82 -14.97
N PHE A 132 -4.10 21.38 -13.85
CA PHE A 132 -5.41 21.79 -13.37
C PHE A 132 -5.21 22.68 -12.14
N TRP A 133 -5.65 23.94 -12.19
CA TRP A 133 -5.43 24.89 -11.11
C TRP A 133 -6.73 25.54 -10.63
N ASP A 134 -7.01 25.45 -9.32
CA ASP A 134 -8.09 26.15 -8.63
C ASP A 134 -7.51 27.41 -7.95
N LEU A 135 -7.94 28.60 -8.39
CA LEU A 135 -7.48 29.87 -7.81
C LEU A 135 -8.08 30.17 -6.43
N ASN A 136 -9.24 29.60 -6.09
CA ASN A 136 -9.92 29.88 -4.83
C ASN A 136 -9.34 29.10 -3.66
N ARG A 137 -8.74 27.94 -3.92
CA ARG A 137 -8.12 27.07 -2.88
C ARG A 137 -6.61 27.16 -2.81
N GLY A 138 -5.99 27.92 -3.72
CA GLY A 138 -4.58 28.26 -3.66
C GLY A 138 -3.58 27.15 -3.97
N ARG A 139 -3.97 25.88 -4.16
CA ARG A 139 -3.03 24.81 -4.58
C ARG A 139 -3.58 23.68 -5.46
N GLU A 140 -4.84 23.27 -5.39
CA GLU A 140 -5.26 21.97 -6.00
C GLU A 140 -6.68 22.01 -6.56
N ALA A 141 -6.85 21.56 -7.82
CA ALA A 141 -8.14 21.30 -8.44
C ALA A 141 -8.51 19.82 -8.30
N ASP A 142 -9.76 19.52 -7.91
CA ASP A 142 -10.25 18.15 -7.76
C ASP A 142 -10.39 17.47 -9.14
N LEU A 143 -9.53 16.51 -9.48
CA LEU A 143 -9.66 15.69 -10.69
C LEU A 143 -10.56 14.47 -10.41
N LYS A 144 -11.83 14.55 -10.82
CA LYS A 144 -12.77 13.42 -10.77
C LYS A 144 -12.59 12.52 -12.00
N ALA A 145 -11.61 11.61 -11.93
CA ALA A 145 -11.44 10.54 -12.91
C ALA A 145 -11.99 9.22 -12.36
N GLY A 146 -12.52 8.35 -13.23
CA GLY A 146 -12.93 6.99 -12.84
C GLY A 146 -11.70 6.12 -12.54
N THR A 147 -11.07 5.59 -13.58
CA THR A 147 -9.82 4.82 -13.48
C THR A 147 -8.65 5.66 -14.00
N VAL A 148 -7.57 5.79 -13.21
CA VAL A 148 -6.32 6.47 -13.60
C VAL A 148 -5.21 5.43 -13.80
N MET A 149 -4.76 5.27 -15.04
CA MET A 149 -3.62 4.40 -15.38
C MET A 149 -2.34 5.24 -15.36
N ALA A 150 -1.83 5.56 -14.16
CA ALA A 150 -0.59 6.30 -13.99
C ALA A 150 0.59 5.35 -13.72
N SER A 151 1.75 5.61 -14.32
CA SER A 151 3.00 4.90 -14.01
C SER A 151 3.59 5.30 -12.65
N LYS A 152 3.16 6.42 -12.08
CA LYS A 152 3.59 6.96 -10.78
C LYS A 152 2.51 7.89 -10.22
N LEU A 153 2.14 7.69 -8.96
CA LEU A 153 1.34 8.63 -8.17
C LEU A 153 2.26 9.23 -7.10
N VAL A 154 2.33 10.56 -7.03
CA VAL A 154 3.03 11.28 -5.96
C VAL A 154 1.97 12.10 -5.24
N GLY A 155 1.59 11.67 -4.04
CA GLY A 155 0.65 12.39 -3.20
C GLY A 155 0.83 11.95 -1.75
N ASP A 156 0.74 12.92 -0.83
CA ASP A 156 0.92 12.73 0.62
C ASP A 156 -0.18 11.86 1.30
N GLY A 157 -1.06 11.22 0.52
CA GLY A 157 -2.32 10.65 1.05
C GLY A 157 -2.44 9.13 1.14
N ALA A 158 -1.68 8.34 0.36
CA ALA A 158 -1.88 6.88 0.33
C ALA A 158 -0.80 6.09 1.09
N VAL A 159 0.47 6.52 0.98
CA VAL A 159 1.61 5.94 1.68
C VAL A 159 2.61 7.04 2.00
N VAL A 160 2.88 7.29 3.28
CA VAL A 160 3.86 8.30 3.73
C VAL A 160 5.17 7.65 4.18
N THR A 161 6.27 8.40 4.16
CA THR A 161 7.57 7.96 4.69
C THR A 161 7.42 7.46 6.14
N GLY A 162 8.05 6.32 6.45
CA GLY A 162 7.95 5.65 7.74
C GLY A 162 6.84 4.60 7.84
N MET A 163 5.91 4.52 6.89
CA MET A 163 4.92 3.43 6.87
C MET A 163 5.58 2.07 6.59
N ILE A 164 5.15 1.06 7.33
CA ILE A 164 5.63 -0.33 7.21
C ILE A 164 4.53 -1.20 6.64
N LEU A 165 4.85 -1.98 5.60
CA LEU A 165 3.95 -2.93 4.96
C LEU A 165 4.55 -4.32 4.90
N MET A 166 3.67 -5.32 4.86
CA MET A 166 4.04 -6.71 4.58
C MET A 166 4.29 -6.89 3.08
N TRP A 167 5.41 -7.53 2.75
CA TRP A 167 5.90 -7.76 1.40
C TRP A 167 6.16 -9.26 1.18
N SER A 168 5.53 -9.83 0.15
CA SER A 168 5.67 -11.24 -0.21
C SER A 168 6.79 -11.52 -1.21
N GLY A 169 7.41 -10.50 -1.78
CA GLY A 169 8.55 -10.64 -2.67
C GLY A 169 9.87 -10.89 -1.92
N GLN A 170 10.93 -11.15 -2.68
CA GLN A 170 12.25 -11.43 -2.10
C GLN A 170 12.86 -10.18 -1.44
N ALA A 171 13.55 -10.37 -0.31
CA ALA A 171 14.18 -9.29 0.46
C ALA A 171 15.32 -8.57 -0.29
N ASN A 172 15.91 -9.22 -1.30
CA ASN A 172 16.93 -8.64 -2.20
C ASN A 172 16.33 -7.98 -3.46
N ASN A 173 15.00 -7.99 -3.61
CA ASN A 173 14.29 -7.38 -4.74
C ASN A 173 13.16 -6.46 -4.24
N ILE A 174 13.53 -5.53 -3.36
CA ILE A 174 12.61 -4.53 -2.80
C ILE A 174 12.46 -3.37 -3.79
N PRO A 175 11.24 -2.90 -4.09
CA PRO A 175 11.02 -1.79 -5.02
C PRO A 175 11.75 -0.50 -4.59
N ALA A 176 12.16 0.31 -5.58
CA ALA A 176 12.78 1.61 -5.32
C ALA A 176 11.86 2.50 -4.45
N GLY A 177 12.46 3.23 -3.51
CA GLY A 177 11.73 4.06 -2.53
C GLY A 177 11.24 3.32 -1.30
N TRP A 178 11.60 2.03 -1.15
CA TRP A 178 11.35 1.20 0.04
C TRP A 178 12.66 0.60 0.54
N ALA A 179 12.70 0.25 1.83
CA ALA A 179 13.82 -0.48 2.44
C ALA A 179 13.32 -1.64 3.29
N LEU A 180 14.14 -2.68 3.46
CA LEU A 180 13.89 -3.74 4.41
C LEU A 180 13.94 -3.18 5.84
N CYS A 181 13.05 -3.66 6.71
CA CYS A 181 13.11 -3.38 8.15
C CYS A 181 14.20 -4.24 8.82
N ASP A 182 15.47 -3.93 8.54
CA ASP A 182 16.67 -4.63 9.02
C ASP A 182 17.57 -3.79 9.94
N GLY A 183 17.11 -2.60 10.36
CA GLY A 183 17.88 -1.67 11.20
C GLY A 183 18.77 -0.70 10.42
N ARG A 184 18.80 -0.77 9.08
CA ARG A 184 19.57 0.12 8.21
C ARG A 184 18.69 1.21 7.60
N ASN A 185 19.29 2.27 7.07
CA ASN A 185 18.57 3.37 6.41
C ASN A 185 17.45 3.99 7.28
N GLY A 186 17.63 4.01 8.61
CA GLY A 186 16.64 4.52 9.55
C GLY A 186 15.43 3.60 9.79
N THR A 187 15.42 2.38 9.26
CA THR A 187 14.35 1.41 9.50
C THR A 187 14.51 0.72 10.87
N PRO A 188 13.43 0.26 11.52
CA PRO A 188 13.54 -0.67 12.65
C PRO A 188 14.00 -2.05 12.19
N ASP A 189 14.67 -2.83 13.04
CA ASP A 189 14.98 -4.25 12.76
C ASP A 189 13.83 -5.17 13.21
N LEU A 190 12.99 -5.56 12.26
CA LEU A 190 11.79 -6.37 12.46
C LEU A 190 11.92 -7.80 11.92
N ARG A 191 13.13 -8.23 11.53
CA ARG A 191 13.38 -9.60 11.08
C ARG A 191 13.15 -10.59 12.22
N ASP A 192 12.50 -11.71 11.91
CA ASP A 192 12.16 -12.79 12.86
C ASP A 192 11.36 -12.30 14.08
N ARG A 193 10.51 -11.27 13.90
CA ARG A 193 9.66 -10.72 14.95
C ARG A 193 8.18 -10.93 14.65
N PHE A 194 7.43 -11.27 15.70
CA PHE A 194 5.98 -11.13 15.70
C PHE A 194 5.61 -9.68 16.05
N ILE A 195 4.67 -9.10 15.30
CA ILE A 195 4.26 -7.70 15.50
C ILE A 195 3.17 -7.62 16.56
N VAL A 196 3.47 -6.89 17.63
CA VAL A 196 2.51 -6.49 18.65
C VAL A 196 2.19 -5.00 18.49
N ALA A 197 0.93 -4.64 18.55
CA ALA A 197 0.52 -3.23 18.49
C ALA A 197 1.00 -2.51 19.75
N SER A 198 1.62 -1.34 19.57
CA SER A 198 1.95 -0.45 20.68
C SER A 198 0.67 0.06 21.35
N GLY A 199 0.70 0.21 22.67
CA GLY A 199 -0.45 0.65 23.46
C GLY A 199 -0.08 0.90 24.92
N ARG A 200 -0.97 0.55 25.84
CA ARG A 200 -0.76 0.79 27.29
C ARG A 200 0.40 0.00 27.89
N GLN A 201 0.66 -1.21 27.36
CA GLN A 201 1.64 -2.14 27.91
C GLN A 201 2.99 -2.13 27.17
N TYR A 202 2.97 -1.83 25.86
CA TYR A 202 4.14 -1.87 25.00
C TYR A 202 4.29 -0.51 24.31
N GLY A 203 5.43 0.13 24.51
CA GLY A 203 5.85 1.32 23.77
C GLY A 203 6.26 0.97 22.34
N VAL A 204 6.37 2.01 21.50
CA VAL A 204 6.90 1.85 20.14
C VAL A 204 8.36 1.43 20.23
N GLY A 205 8.70 0.31 19.59
CA GLY A 205 10.06 -0.24 19.56
C GLY A 205 10.39 -1.19 20.71
N ASP A 206 9.48 -1.41 21.66
CA ASP A 206 9.63 -2.43 22.69
C ASP A 206 9.80 -3.82 22.07
N ARG A 207 10.62 -4.66 22.72
CA ARG A 207 10.96 -6.01 22.25
C ARG A 207 10.76 -7.01 23.38
N GLY A 208 10.28 -8.19 23.03
CA GLY A 208 10.09 -9.29 23.97
C GLY A 208 9.75 -10.60 23.24
N GLY A 209 9.36 -11.61 24.00
CA GLY A 209 9.09 -12.95 23.50
C GLY A 209 10.33 -13.83 23.44
N ALA A 210 10.11 -15.12 23.19
CA ALA A 210 11.14 -16.14 23.02
C ALA A 210 10.66 -17.18 22.00
N ASP A 211 11.56 -17.63 21.13
CA ASP A 211 11.28 -18.68 20.14
C ASP A 211 11.07 -20.03 20.81
N THR A 212 11.83 -20.31 21.87
CA THR A 212 11.69 -21.53 22.66
C THR A 212 11.63 -21.22 24.16
N VAL A 213 10.98 -22.10 24.92
CA VAL A 213 10.81 -21.96 26.36
C VAL A 213 11.23 -23.26 27.05
N THR A 214 12.07 -23.13 28.08
CA THR A 214 12.35 -24.21 29.04
C THR A 214 11.57 -23.93 30.32
N LEU A 215 10.80 -24.92 30.78
CA LEU A 215 10.07 -24.80 32.04
C LEU A 215 11.03 -24.81 33.23
N ASN A 216 10.81 -23.89 34.16
CA ASN A 216 11.47 -23.89 35.45
C ASN A 216 10.64 -24.66 36.49
N ILE A 217 11.25 -24.93 37.66
CA ILE A 217 10.62 -25.73 38.71
C ILE A 217 9.29 -25.15 39.22
N ASN A 218 9.12 -23.83 39.22
CA ASN A 218 7.88 -23.16 39.63
C ASN A 218 6.77 -23.27 38.59
N GLN A 219 7.10 -23.68 37.36
CA GLN A 219 6.15 -23.87 36.26
C GLN A 219 5.72 -25.34 36.12
N ILE A 220 6.27 -26.25 36.92
CA ILE A 220 5.92 -27.67 36.92
C ILE A 220 4.88 -27.90 38.03
N PRO A 221 3.70 -28.46 37.73
CA PRO A 221 2.72 -28.82 38.74
C PRO A 221 3.28 -29.78 39.80
N SER A 222 2.77 -29.66 41.04
CA SER A 222 3.10 -30.59 42.12
C SER A 222 2.80 -32.02 41.70
N HIS A 223 3.80 -32.90 41.85
CA HIS A 223 3.69 -34.32 41.54
C HIS A 223 4.54 -35.13 42.53
N SER A 224 4.28 -36.43 42.61
CA SER A 224 5.01 -37.35 43.47
C SER A 224 5.37 -38.62 42.72
N HIS A 225 6.50 -39.22 43.06
CA HIS A 225 6.85 -40.57 42.64
C HIS A 225 6.65 -41.52 43.81
N SER A 226 6.12 -42.71 43.53
CA SER A 226 6.00 -43.79 44.51
C SER A 226 6.84 -44.98 44.09
N GLY A 227 7.29 -45.75 45.08
CA GLY A 227 7.97 -47.02 44.88
C GLY A 227 7.58 -47.95 46.03
N SER A 228 7.39 -49.22 45.72
CA SER A 228 7.02 -50.25 46.70
C SER A 228 7.85 -51.50 46.47
N THR A 229 8.16 -52.20 47.55
CA THR A 229 8.65 -53.57 47.51
C THR A 229 7.47 -54.50 47.83
N PHE A 230 7.25 -55.55 47.04
CA PHE A 230 6.28 -56.59 47.39
C PHE A 230 6.76 -57.39 48.60
N ASP A 231 5.82 -58.11 49.25
CA ASP A 231 5.94 -58.81 50.53
C ASP A 231 7.37 -59.25 50.87
N ALA A 232 7.83 -58.84 52.06
CA ALA A 232 9.10 -59.27 52.61
C ALA A 232 9.22 -60.78 52.40
N GLY A 233 10.30 -61.20 51.74
CA GLY A 233 10.66 -62.59 51.49
C GLY A 233 11.02 -63.31 52.78
N ASN A 234 10.09 -63.31 53.74
CA ASN A 234 10.16 -63.95 55.04
C ASN A 234 10.20 -65.45 54.79
N HIS A 235 11.38 -66.02 54.93
CA HIS A 235 11.59 -67.45 54.81
C HIS A 235 12.49 -67.92 55.95
N SER A 236 12.20 -69.12 56.44
CA SER A 236 13.04 -69.82 57.42
C SER A 236 13.79 -70.96 56.75
N HIS A 237 14.93 -71.33 57.32
CA HIS A 237 15.63 -72.56 57.02
C HIS A 237 15.46 -73.50 58.22
N ALA A 238 15.11 -74.75 57.95
CA ALA A 238 15.08 -75.81 58.96
C ALA A 238 16.35 -76.65 58.85
N MET A 239 17.08 -76.78 59.94
CA MET A 239 18.22 -77.69 60.06
C MET A 239 17.87 -78.82 61.03
N LYS A 240 18.14 -80.06 60.58
CA LYS A 240 17.89 -81.29 61.35
C LYS A 240 19.22 -81.82 61.88
N PHE A 241 19.25 -82.17 63.17
CA PHE A 241 20.41 -82.79 63.80
C PHE A 241 20.11 -84.24 64.16
N ASP A 242 21.06 -85.12 63.91
CA ASP A 242 21.04 -86.53 64.33
C ASP A 242 22.06 -86.75 65.42
N THR A 243 21.58 -87.15 66.59
CA THR A 243 22.40 -87.48 67.77
C THR A 243 22.63 -88.98 67.92
N GLY A 244 22.20 -89.80 66.96
CA GLY A 244 22.13 -91.25 67.07
C GLY A 244 22.66 -91.99 65.85
N GLY A 245 23.89 -91.69 65.43
CA GLY A 245 24.68 -92.62 64.62
C GLY A 245 24.20 -92.82 63.18
N GLY A 246 24.27 -91.76 62.37
CA GLY A 246 24.61 -91.87 60.94
C GLY A 246 23.49 -92.40 60.05
N GLY A 247 22.38 -91.67 59.96
CA GLY A 247 21.49 -91.78 58.81
C GLY A 247 21.87 -90.82 57.68
N ASP A 248 22.30 -91.35 56.53
CA ASP A 248 22.43 -90.56 55.29
C ASP A 248 21.03 -90.20 54.78
N PHE A 249 20.67 -88.92 54.84
CA PHE A 249 19.52 -88.38 54.12
C PHE A 249 20.05 -87.66 52.88
N GLY A 250 19.52 -88.02 51.70
CA GLY A 250 20.02 -87.66 50.37
C GLY A 250 20.05 -86.17 50.04
N GLY A 251 20.94 -85.42 50.70
CA GLY A 251 21.13 -83.98 50.49
C GLY A 251 22.25 -83.30 51.29
N GLY A 252 22.87 -83.93 52.30
CA GLY A 252 24.06 -83.37 52.95
C GLY A 252 24.34 -83.87 54.38
N ASN A 253 25.62 -83.78 54.79
CA ASN A 253 26.11 -84.22 56.10
C ASN A 253 25.49 -83.41 57.26
N MET A 254 24.91 -84.10 58.25
CA MET A 254 24.44 -83.47 59.51
C MET A 254 25.62 -83.10 60.42
N ALA A 255 25.54 -81.97 61.14
CA ALA A 255 26.54 -81.58 62.11
C ALA A 255 26.53 -82.54 63.32
N LYS A 256 27.67 -83.18 63.62
CA LYS A 256 27.83 -84.11 64.74
C LYS A 256 28.10 -83.35 66.03
N THR A 257 27.41 -83.67 67.12
CA THR A 257 27.85 -83.26 68.47
C THR A 257 29.00 -84.18 68.89
N ARG A 258 30.08 -83.62 69.45
CA ARG A 258 31.25 -84.39 69.96
C ARG A 258 31.08 -84.85 71.41
N ASP A 259 29.86 -84.89 71.93
CA ASP A 259 29.59 -85.20 73.33
C ASP A 259 29.29 -86.71 73.52
N PRO A 260 30.15 -87.47 74.22
CA PRO A 260 29.92 -88.90 74.45
C PRO A 260 28.89 -89.22 75.54
N LEU A 261 28.28 -88.22 76.21
CA LEU A 261 27.37 -88.42 77.35
C LEU A 261 25.87 -88.32 77.00
N GLN A 262 25.49 -88.05 75.75
CA GLN A 262 24.08 -87.92 75.35
C GLN A 262 23.44 -89.26 74.97
N THR A 263 23.14 -90.11 75.95
CA THR A 263 22.52 -91.43 75.73
C THR A 263 20.99 -91.47 75.87
N ASN A 264 20.31 -90.36 76.17
CA ASN A 264 18.84 -90.35 76.36
C ASN A 264 18.19 -88.99 76.03
N VAL A 265 18.37 -88.48 74.81
CA VAL A 265 17.60 -87.31 74.33
C VAL A 265 16.70 -87.76 73.18
N LEU A 266 15.43 -87.34 73.22
CA LEU A 266 14.43 -87.60 72.19
C LEU A 266 15.01 -87.28 70.79
N ALA A 267 15.06 -88.31 69.93
CA ALA A 267 15.54 -88.19 68.57
C ALA A 267 14.68 -87.18 67.78
N ASN A 268 15.34 -86.41 66.91
CA ASN A 268 14.83 -85.29 66.10
C ASN A 268 14.64 -83.98 66.86
N PHE A 269 15.74 -83.24 67.05
CA PHE A 269 15.69 -81.81 67.35
C PHE A 269 15.62 -81.01 66.04
N LEU A 270 14.58 -80.19 65.89
CA LEU A 270 14.41 -79.23 64.81
C LEU A 270 14.90 -77.87 65.28
N ALA A 271 15.88 -77.30 64.61
CA ALA A 271 16.22 -75.88 64.77
C ALA A 271 15.78 -75.13 63.53
N GLU A 272 15.03 -74.05 63.73
CA GLU A 272 14.63 -73.14 62.66
C GLU A 272 15.42 -71.84 62.79
N THR A 273 15.85 -71.29 61.65
CA THR A 273 16.29 -69.90 61.62
C THR A 273 15.07 -69.00 61.81
N ASN A 274 15.26 -67.84 62.45
CA ASN A 274 14.17 -66.88 62.66
C ASN A 274 13.60 -66.44 61.28
N PRO A 275 12.27 -66.48 61.06
CA PRO A 275 11.66 -66.21 59.75
C PRO A 275 12.07 -64.87 59.11
N ALA A 276 12.35 -63.87 59.94
CA ALA A 276 12.81 -62.54 59.54
C ALA A 276 14.24 -62.28 60.05
N GLY A 277 15.24 -62.79 59.34
CA GLY A 277 16.62 -62.35 59.51
C GLY A 277 16.78 -60.86 59.16
N ASN A 278 17.81 -60.21 59.72
CA ASN A 278 18.10 -58.81 59.41
C ASN A 278 18.40 -58.63 57.91
N HIS A 279 17.50 -57.97 57.18
CA HIS A 279 17.66 -57.65 55.75
C HIS A 279 17.05 -56.29 55.43
N SER A 280 17.43 -55.75 54.27
CA SER A 280 16.98 -54.43 53.80
C SER A 280 16.53 -54.50 52.35
N HIS A 281 15.47 -53.75 52.03
CA HIS A 281 15.08 -53.47 50.66
C HIS A 281 15.59 -52.10 50.23
N ALA A 282 16.24 -52.02 49.08
CA ALA A 282 16.61 -50.75 48.46
C ALA A 282 15.57 -50.39 47.39
N VAL A 283 14.94 -49.24 47.53
CA VAL A 283 14.10 -48.63 46.49
C VAL A 283 14.80 -47.36 46.02
N SER A 284 15.14 -47.31 44.73
CA SER A 284 15.72 -46.13 44.09
C SER A 284 14.73 -45.59 43.07
N ILE A 285 14.26 -44.36 43.28
CA ILE A 285 13.42 -43.65 42.33
C ILE A 285 14.30 -42.65 41.59
N GLY A 286 14.48 -42.87 40.28
CA GLY A 286 15.27 -41.98 39.43
C GLY A 286 14.52 -40.69 39.07
N SER A 287 15.28 -39.65 38.73
CA SER A 287 14.73 -38.44 38.11
C SER A 287 14.32 -38.73 36.66
N THR A 288 13.17 -38.20 36.24
CA THR A 288 12.73 -38.20 34.84
C THR A 288 12.51 -36.77 34.36
N GLY A 289 12.86 -36.51 33.10
CA GLY A 289 12.78 -35.19 32.48
C GLY A 289 14.15 -34.69 32.02
N GLY A 290 14.20 -34.10 30.81
CA GLY A 290 15.44 -33.60 30.22
C GLY A 290 15.56 -32.07 30.19
N ASN A 291 14.54 -31.35 30.69
CA ASN A 291 14.46 -29.89 30.65
C ASN A 291 14.75 -29.28 29.27
N GLN A 292 14.46 -30.01 28.19
CA GLN A 292 14.63 -29.49 26.84
C GLN A 292 13.61 -28.37 26.59
N ALA A 293 14.06 -27.31 25.93
CA ALA A 293 13.18 -26.24 25.49
C ALA A 293 12.19 -26.78 24.44
N HIS A 294 10.97 -26.25 24.43
CA HIS A 294 10.00 -26.52 23.37
C HIS A 294 9.77 -25.27 22.53
N GLU A 295 9.36 -25.48 21.27
CA GLU A 295 8.91 -24.44 20.35
C GLU A 295 7.73 -23.66 20.95
N ASN A 296 7.79 -22.33 20.92
CA ASN A 296 6.80 -21.43 21.50
C ASN A 296 6.05 -20.62 20.44
N ARG A 297 6.40 -20.75 19.16
CA ARG A 297 5.72 -20.06 18.06
C ARG A 297 4.50 -20.86 17.58
N PRO A 298 3.37 -20.19 17.30
CA PRO A 298 2.29 -20.81 16.53
C PRO A 298 2.75 -21.08 15.10
N SER A 299 1.98 -21.86 14.33
CA SER A 299 2.21 -22.01 12.88
C SER A 299 2.22 -20.64 12.21
N TYR A 300 3.24 -20.35 11.39
CA TYR A 300 3.45 -19.04 10.80
C TYR A 300 3.83 -19.12 9.31
N TYR A 301 3.57 -18.01 8.60
CA TYR A 301 4.02 -17.77 7.23
C TYR A 301 4.84 -16.48 7.22
N ALA A 302 6.08 -16.55 6.74
CA ALA A 302 7.00 -15.43 6.79
C ALA A 302 6.83 -14.49 5.59
N LEU A 303 6.57 -13.21 5.87
CA LEU A 303 6.61 -12.11 4.91
C LEU A 303 7.73 -11.15 5.32
N ALA A 304 8.34 -10.48 4.35
CA ALA A 304 9.26 -9.39 4.65
C ALA A 304 8.46 -8.17 5.14
N LEU A 305 9.06 -7.37 6.02
CA LEU A 305 8.52 -6.07 6.40
C LEU A 305 9.39 -4.99 5.74
N ILE A 306 8.76 -4.13 4.95
CA ILE A 306 9.43 -3.03 4.25
C ILE A 306 8.87 -1.69 4.69
N MET A 307 9.75 -0.68 4.77
CA MET A 307 9.41 0.68 5.18
C MET A 307 9.54 1.64 4.00
N LYS A 308 8.58 2.54 3.84
CA LYS A 308 8.68 3.64 2.87
C LYS A 308 9.77 4.60 3.32
N LEU A 309 10.78 4.81 2.46
CA LEU A 309 11.82 5.83 2.65
C LEU A 309 11.29 7.22 2.25
#